data_AF-A0AB36GN06-F1
#
_entry.id   AF-A0AB36GN06-F1
#
_cell.length_a   1.000
_cell.length_b   1.000
_cell.length_c   1.000
_cell.angle_alpha   90.00
_cell.angle_beta   90.00
_cell.angle_gamma   90.00
#
_symmetry.space_group_name_H-M   'P 1'
#
loop_
_entity.id
_entity.type
_entity.pdbx_description
1 polymer ?
#
loop_
_entity_poly.entity_id
_entity_poly.type
_entity_poly.pdbx_seq_one_letter_code
_entity_poly.pdbx_strand_id
1 'polypeptide(L)' 'MTTNNDRNTLRRWAAAKHITKAQLEDLIEKGYITTLEDGSRRLTVHGTNLITGKDTNNDLDE' A
#
# COMPACT_ATOMS: atom_id res chain seq x y z
N MET A 1 8.80 -8.07 9.95
CA MET A 1 9.69 -7.62 8.85
C MET A 1 8.95 -7.35 7.53
N THR A 2 7.69 -7.75 7.36
CA THR A 2 6.92 -7.68 6.11
C THR A 2 6.40 -6.27 5.76
N THR A 3 6.03 -5.46 6.75
CA THR A 3 5.41 -4.13 6.60
C THR A 3 6.26 -3.13 5.82
N ASN A 4 7.59 -3.21 5.93
CA ASN A 4 8.50 -2.29 5.23
C ASN A 4 8.58 -2.57 3.72
N ASN A 5 8.43 -3.83 3.29
CA ASN A 5 8.49 -4.19 1.88
C ASN A 5 7.22 -3.78 1.15
N ASP A 6 6.07 -3.98 1.80
CA ASP A 6 4.75 -3.57 1.29
C ASP A 6 4.66 -2.06 1.16
N ARG A 7 5.12 -1.32 2.17
CA ARG A 7 5.20 0.15 2.12
C ARG A 7 6.06 0.64 0.96
N ASN A 8 7.21 0.02 0.73
CA ASN A 8 8.12 0.44 -0.35
C ASN A 8 7.52 0.14 -1.73
N THR A 9 6.89 -1.02 -1.88
CA THR A 9 6.18 -1.43 -3.11
C THR A 9 4.99 -0.52 -3.40
N LEU A 10 4.17 -0.23 -2.39
CA LEU A 10 3.02 0.67 -2.50
C LEU A 10 3.45 2.11 -2.83
N ARG A 11 4.55 2.59 -2.24
CA ARG A 11 5.12 3.91 -2.55
C ARG A 11 5.66 3.98 -3.98
N ARG A 12 6.27 2.89 -4.49
CA ARG A 12 6.68 2.79 -5.90
C ARG A 12 5.49 2.83 -6.83
N TRP A 13 4.44 2.07 -6.53
CA TRP A 13 3.19 2.09 -7.30
C TRP A 13 2.56 3.49 -7.33
N ALA A 14 2.44 4.15 -6.17
CA ALA A 14 1.89 5.50 -6.05
C ALA A 14 2.71 6.55 -6.80
N ALA A 15 4.03 6.34 -6.91
CA ALA A 15 4.94 7.17 -7.71
C ALA A 15 5.01 6.76 -9.19
N ALA A 16 4.08 5.91 -9.68
CA ALA A 16 4.04 5.36 -11.03
C ALA A 16 5.37 4.68 -11.46
N LYS A 17 6.11 4.12 -10.51
CA LYS A 17 7.34 3.35 -10.77
C LYS A 17 7.01 1.90 -11.12
N HIS A 18 7.98 1.25 -11.75
CA HIS A 18 7.89 -0.15 -12.13
C HIS A 18 7.76 -1.05 -10.88
N ILE A 19 6.68 -1.82 -10.84
CA ILE A 19 6.42 -2.90 -9.88
C ILE A 19 5.98 -4.15 -10.65
N THR A 20 6.14 -5.32 -10.06
CA THR A 20 5.70 -6.56 -10.70
C THR A 20 4.19 -6.74 -10.58
N LYS A 21 3.60 -7.55 -11.46
CA LYS A 21 2.17 -7.89 -11.39
C LYS A 21 1.81 -8.54 -10.04
N ALA A 22 2.63 -9.50 -9.58
CA ALA A 22 2.44 -10.16 -8.30
C ALA A 22 2.46 -9.16 -7.11
N GLN A 23 3.36 -8.18 -7.15
CA GLN A 23 3.40 -7.11 -6.15
C GLN A 23 2.14 -6.25 -6.15
N LEU A 24 1.59 -5.96 -7.33
CA LEU A 24 0.35 -5.21 -7.43
C LEU A 24 -0.84 -6.02 -6.88
N GLU A 25 -0.94 -7.30 -7.26
CA GLU A 25 -2.00 -8.20 -6.79
C GLU A 25 -1.96 -8.33 -5.27
N ASP A 26 -0.76 -8.51 -4.69
CA ASP A 26 -0.56 -8.58 -3.24
C ASP A 26 -1.03 -7.29 -2.52
N LEU A 27 -0.79 -6.10 -3.09
CA LEU A 27 -1.29 -4.84 -2.53
C LEU A 27 -2.82 -4.71 -2.62
N ILE A 28 -3.44 -5.30 -3.64
CA ILE A 28 -4.89 -5.32 -3.81
C ILE A 28 -5.52 -6.32 -2.83
N GLU A 29 -4.97 -7.53 -2.73
CA GLU A 29 -5.41 -8.58 -1.78
C GLU A 29 -5.30 -8.11 -0.34
N LYS A 30 -4.25 -7.37 0.01
CA LYS A 30 -4.07 -6.75 1.33
C LYS A 30 -4.99 -5.55 1.57
N GLY A 31 -5.73 -5.09 0.56
CA GLY A 31 -6.66 -3.97 0.68
C GLY A 31 -6.00 -2.59 0.71
N TYR A 32 -4.74 -2.47 0.29
CA TYR A 32 -4.05 -1.17 0.18
C TYR A 32 -4.42 -0.40 -1.09
N ILE A 33 -4.80 -1.14 -2.14
CA ILE A 33 -5.26 -0.59 -3.41
C ILE A 33 -6.65 -1.17 -3.69
N THR A 34 -7.57 -0.31 -4.11
CA THR A 34 -8.88 -0.74 -4.61
C THR A 34 -8.96 -0.49 -6.11
N THR A 35 -9.64 -1.38 -6.82
CA THR A 35 -9.97 -1.20 -8.23
C THR A 35 -11.43 -0.78 -8.30
N LEU A 36 -11.69 0.39 -8.85
CA LEU A 36 -13.03 0.91 -9.08
C LEU A 36 -13.68 0.21 -10.28
N GLU A 37 -15.00 0.31 -10.40
CA GLU A 37 -15.77 -0.28 -11.50
C GLU A 37 -15.35 0.23 -12.89
N ASP A 38 -14.79 1.45 -12.95
CA ASP A 38 -14.20 2.06 -14.15
C ASP A 38 -12.84 1.44 -14.54
N GLY A 39 -12.33 0.45 -13.80
CA GLY A 39 -11.00 -0.14 -13.96
C GLY A 39 -9.86 0.73 -13.41
N SER A 40 -10.19 1.94 -12.98
CA SER A 40 -9.29 2.86 -12.28
C SER A 40 -8.83 2.28 -10.94
N ARG A 41 -7.53 2.30 -10.67
CA ARG A 41 -6.95 1.85 -9.39
C ARG A 41 -6.65 3.02 -8.48
N ARG A 42 -7.10 2.97 -7.23
CA ARG A 42 -6.88 4.01 -6.24
C ARG A 42 -6.32 3.45 -4.93
N LEU A 43 -5.55 4.28 -4.24
CA LEU A 43 -5.13 4.03 -2.87
C LEU A 43 -6.34 4.02 -1.95
N THR A 44 -6.41 3.02 -1.07
CA THR A 44 -7.37 3.01 0.03
C THR A 44 -6.88 3.87 1.19
N VAL A 45 -7.74 4.08 2.18
CA VAL A 45 -7.35 4.74 3.44
C VAL A 45 -6.21 3.96 4.13
N HIS A 46 -6.28 2.62 4.12
CA HIS A 46 -5.22 1.78 4.67
C HIS A 46 -3.89 1.95 3.94
N GLY A 47 -3.90 1.91 2.61
CA GLY A 47 -2.68 2.13 1.83
C GLY A 47 -2.11 3.54 2.04
N THR A 48 -2.97 4.55 2.15
CA THR A 48 -2.55 5.93 2.43
C THR A 48 -1.88 6.04 3.81
N ASN A 49 -2.45 5.41 4.84
CA ASN A 49 -1.88 5.38 6.19
C ASN A 49 -0.53 4.65 6.23
N LEU A 50 -0.39 3.57 5.44
CA LEU A 50 0.86 2.82 5.31
C LEU A 50 1.98 3.68 4.71
N ILE A 51 1.71 4.43 3.62
CA ILE A 51 2.74 5.28 2.98
C ILE A 51 3.08 6.49 3.85
N THR A 52 2.07 7.11 4.46
CA THR A 52 2.24 8.30 5.29
C THR A 52 2.90 8.01 6.64
N GLY A 53 3.09 6.73 7.00
CA GLY A 53 3.68 6.36 8.28
C GLY A 53 2.76 6.66 9.47
N LYS A 54 1.49 6.99 9.22
CA LYS A 54 0.48 7.05 10.29
C LYS A 54 0.17 5.66 10.87
N ASP A 55 0.57 4.61 10.16
CA ASP A 55 0.58 3.23 10.65
C ASP A 55 1.76 2.94 11.62
N THR A 56 2.63 3.92 11.91
CA THR A 56 3.89 3.69 12.65
C THR A 56 3.89 4.15 14.12
N ASN A 57 2.82 4.70 14.71
CA ASN A 57 2.87 5.08 16.14
C ASN A 57 1.53 4.86 16.88
N ASN A 58 1.11 3.60 17.09
CA ASN A 58 0.30 3.29 18.28
C ASN A 58 0.61 1.91 18.87
N ASP A 59 1.81 1.38 18.63
CA ASP A 59 2.29 0.17 19.30
C ASP A 59 3.77 0.39 19.64
N LEU A 60 4.01 0.95 20.83
CA LEU A 60 5.23 1.02 21.66
C LEU A 60 5.00 2.14 22.72
N ASP A 61 4.26 1.86 23.81
CA ASP A 61 4.73 1.42 25.14
C ASP A 61 5.38 2.54 26.00
N GLU A 62 4.56 3.25 26.79
CA GLU A 62 4.64 3.41 28.27
C GLU A 62 3.30 3.98 28.82
#